data_AF-A0A200QF96-F1
#
_entry.id   AF-A0A200QF96-F1
#
_cell.length_a   1.000
_cell.length_b   1.000
_cell.length_c   1.000
_cell.angle_alpha   90.00
_cell.angle_beta   90.00
_cell.angle_gamma   90.00
#
_symmetry.space_group_name_H-M   'P 1'
#
loop_
_entity.id
_entity.type
_entity.pdbx_description
1 polymer ?
#
loop_
_entity_poly.entity_id
_entity_poly.type
_entity_poly.pdbx_seq_one_letter_code
_entity_poly.pdbx_strand_id
1 'polypeptide(L)'
;MVVEDSWSPPTRTTTIDGVAVTKPKARSIWTEDEIDKATYNNKGLNAIFNAITVHEFRSISNCLVAKEAWTKLEVTHEGNRTVKIVKL
;
A
#
# COMPACT_ATOMS: atom_id res chain seq x y z
N MET A 1 -4.37 12.76 16.26
CA MET A 1 -4.74 12.17 14.97
C MET A 1 -3.59 11.25 14.58
N VAL A 2 -3.73 9.94 14.83
CA VAL A 2 -2.68 8.99 14.46
C VAL A 2 -2.78 8.85 12.95
N VAL A 3 -1.84 9.45 12.23
CA VAL A 3 -1.67 9.15 10.81
C VAL A 3 -1.24 7.69 10.75
N GLU A 4 -2.17 6.81 10.38
CA GLU A 4 -1.86 5.43 10.05
C GLU A 4 -1.02 5.44 8.77
N ASP A 5 0.29 5.62 8.96
CA ASP A 5 1.28 5.64 7.91
C ASP A 5 1.18 4.33 7.13
N SER A 6 0.70 4.45 5.90
CA SER A 6 0.62 3.32 4.97
C SER A 6 2.05 3.01 4.55
N TRP A 7 2.41 1.73 4.50
CA TRP A 7 3.79 1.36 4.13
C TRP A 7 4.18 1.97 2.79
N SER A 8 5.30 2.70 2.77
CA SER A 8 5.92 3.21 1.55
C SER A 8 7.26 2.50 1.32
N PRO A 9 7.65 2.24 0.05
CA PRO A 9 8.97 1.72 -0.25
C PRO A 9 10.08 2.59 0.35
N PRO A 10 11.09 2.00 1.03
CA PRO A 10 12.24 2.74 1.52
C PRO A 10 12.93 3.52 0.40
N THR A 11 13.13 4.82 0.60
CA THR A 11 13.83 5.69 -0.34
C THR A 11 15.03 6.35 0.31
N ARG A 12 16.04 6.68 -0.51
CA ARG A 12 17.21 7.44 -0.09
C ARG A 12 17.22 8.77 -0.83
N THR A 13 17.18 9.86 -0.08
CA THR A 13 17.36 11.20 -0.62
C THR A 13 18.85 11.51 -0.66
N THR A 14 19.34 11.93 -1.81
CA THR A 14 20.73 12.38 -1.98
C THR A 14 20.71 13.73 -2.67
N THR A 15 21.47 14.69 -2.17
CA THR A 15 21.61 15.99 -2.82
C THR A 15 22.72 15.90 -3.87
N ILE A 16 22.38 16.12 -5.14
CA ILE A 16 23.34 16.21 -6.24
C ILE A 16 23.18 17.62 -6.82
N ASP A 17 24.26 18.40 -6.80
CA ASP A 17 24.29 19.79 -7.32
C ASP A 17 23.17 20.70 -6.78
N GLY A 18 22.86 20.59 -5.48
CA GLY A 18 21.82 21.41 -4.83
C GLY A 18 20.39 20.93 -5.07
N VAL A 19 20.19 19.88 -5.88
CA VAL A 19 18.88 19.26 -6.12
C VAL A 19 18.73 18.01 -5.26
N ALA A 20 17.66 17.95 -4.47
CA ALA A 20 17.28 16.75 -3.73
C ALA A 20 16.74 15.69 -4.70
N VAL A 21 17.49 14.60 -4.87
CA VAL A 21 17.09 13.47 -5.70
C VAL A 21 16.70 12.30 -4.79
N THR A 22 15.44 11.88 -4.85
CA THR A 22 14.92 10.73 -4.11
C THR A 22 14.95 9.49 -5.01
N LYS A 23 15.62 8.43 -4.58
CA LYS A 23 15.67 7.15 -5.32
C LYS A 23 15.27 5.98 -4.41
N PRO A 24 14.73 4.88 -4.98
CA PRO A 24 14.50 3.66 -4.23
C PRO A 24 15.79 3.19 -3.55
N LYS A 25 15.69 2.88 -2.26
CA LYS A 25 16.78 2.38 -1.46
C LYS A 25 16.98 0.90 -1.79
N ALA A 26 18.20 0.47 -2.08
CA ALA A 26 18.48 -0.94 -2.35
C ALA A 26 18.19 -1.81 -1.11
N ARG A 27 17.60 -3.00 -1.30
CA ARG A 27 17.17 -3.87 -0.19
C ARG A 27 18.30 -4.26 0.77
N SER A 28 19.54 -4.35 0.27
CA SER A 28 20.73 -4.68 1.05
C SER A 28 21.13 -3.62 2.09
N ILE A 29 20.64 -2.38 1.96
CA ILE A 29 20.93 -1.28 2.89
C ILE A 29 19.72 -0.86 3.71
N TRP A 30 18.61 -1.62 3.63
CA TRP A 30 17.44 -1.37 4.46
C TRP A 30 17.80 -1.60 5.93
N THR A 31 17.27 -0.73 6.78
CA THR A 31 17.35 -0.86 8.24
C THR A 31 16.39 -1.95 8.69
N GLU A 32 16.59 -2.47 9.90
CA GLU A 32 15.71 -3.48 10.50
C GLU A 32 14.26 -2.99 10.58
N ASP A 33 14.03 -1.74 10.98
CA ASP A 33 12.70 -1.11 10.99
C ASP A 33 12.04 -1.06 9.60
N GLU A 34 12.79 -0.72 8.54
CA GLU A 34 12.28 -0.71 7.17
C GLU A 34 11.92 -2.13 6.69
N ILE A 35 12.73 -3.13 7.05
CA ILE A 35 12.50 -4.54 6.76
C ILE A 35 11.25 -5.03 7.50
N ASP A 36 11.10 -4.69 8.78
CA ASP A 36 9.95 -5.08 9.59
C ASP A 36 8.66 -4.48 9.04
N LYS A 37 8.66 -3.17 8.74
CA LYS A 37 7.52 -2.50 8.11
C LYS A 37 7.14 -3.14 6.78
N ALA A 38 8.12 -3.47 5.93
CA ALA A 38 7.88 -4.18 4.69
C ALA A 38 7.34 -5.60 4.93
N THR A 39 7.81 -6.28 5.97
CA THR A 39 7.37 -7.62 6.36
C THR A 39 5.92 -7.59 6.84
N TYR A 40 5.54 -6.63 7.69
CA TYR A 40 4.17 -6.46 8.14
C TYR A 40 3.23 -6.12 6.97
N ASN A 41 3.65 -5.26 6.05
CA ASN A 41 2.87 -4.98 4.83
C ASN A 41 2.67 -6.25 3.98
N ASN A 42 3.73 -7.04 3.75
CA ASN A 42 3.63 -8.29 3.01
C ASN A 42 2.73 -9.32 3.72
N LYS A 43 2.79 -9.40 5.06
CA LYS A 43 1.88 -10.25 5.85
C LYS A 43 0.42 -9.82 5.68
N GLY A 44 0.15 -8.50 5.68
CA GLY A 44 -1.18 -7.95 5.42
C GLY A 44 -1.68 -8.29 4.02
N LEU A 45 -0.85 -8.08 2.98
CA LEU A 45 -1.18 -8.46 1.61
C LEU A 45 -1.45 -9.96 1.49
N ASN A 46 -0.62 -10.80 2.11
CA ASN A 46 -0.82 -12.24 2.09
C ASN A 46 -2.13 -12.64 2.78
N ALA A 47 -2.46 -12.05 3.94
CA ALA A 47 -3.73 -12.30 4.61
C ALA A 47 -4.92 -11.91 3.73
N ILE A 48 -4.84 -10.75 3.05
CA ILE A 48 -5.85 -10.29 2.10
C ILE A 48 -5.96 -11.27 0.92
N PHE A 49 -4.85 -11.68 0.31
CA PHE A 49 -4.88 -12.63 -0.82
C PHE A 49 -5.45 -13.99 -0.46
N ASN A 50 -5.29 -14.45 0.79
CA ASN A 50 -5.91 -15.68 1.27
C ASN A 50 -7.42 -15.53 1.55
N ALA A 51 -7.91 -14.31 1.79
CA ALA A 51 -9.29 -14.04 2.15
C ALA A 51 -10.22 -13.74 0.96
N ILE A 52 -9.66 -13.43 -0.21
CA ILE A 52 -10.42 -12.95 -1.38
C ILE A 52 -10.58 -14.01 -2.48
N THR A 53 -11.54 -13.78 -3.37
CA THR A 53 -11.75 -14.62 -4.56
C THR A 53 -10.80 -14.26 -5.70
N VAL A 54 -10.66 -15.16 -6.69
CA VAL A 54 -9.84 -14.93 -7.90
C VAL A 54 -10.28 -13.68 -8.69
N HIS A 55 -11.56 -13.33 -8.61
CA HIS A 55 -12.10 -12.13 -9.26
C HIS A 55 -11.59 -10.85 -8.59
N GLU A 56 -11.64 -10.79 -7.26
CA GLU A 56 -11.14 -9.67 -6.47
C GLU A 56 -9.62 -9.56 -6.52
N PHE A 57 -8.92 -10.70 -6.57
CA PHE A 57 -7.47 -10.76 -6.73
C PHE A 57 -7.00 -9.99 -7.96
N ARG A 58 -7.70 -10.08 -9.10
CA ARG A 58 -7.34 -9.32 -10.32
C ARG A 58 -7.42 -7.81 -10.15
N SER A 59 -8.26 -7.33 -9.24
CA SER A 59 -8.45 -5.90 -8.96
C SER A 59 -7.34 -5.34 -8.07
N ILE A 60 -6.80 -6.16 -7.17
CA ILE A 60 -5.79 -5.74 -6.19
C ILE A 60 -4.40 -6.34 -6.44
N SER A 61 -4.20 -7.12 -7.50
CA SER A 61 -2.92 -7.77 -7.81
C SER A 61 -1.76 -6.78 -8.03
N ASN A 62 -2.08 -5.56 -8.45
CA ASN A 62 -1.12 -4.48 -8.62
C ASN A 62 -0.91 -3.62 -7.36
N CYS A 63 -1.59 -3.92 -6.25
CA CYS A 63 -1.42 -3.19 -4.99
C CYS A 63 -0.12 -3.63 -4.29
N LEU A 64 0.78 -2.68 -4.07
CA LEU A 64 2.01 -2.90 -3.32
C LEU A 64 1.83 -2.66 -1.81
N VAL A 65 0.72 -2.05 -1.43
CA VAL A 65 0.41 -1.65 -0.05
C VAL A 65 -0.84 -2.38 0.42
N ALA A 66 -0.75 -3.09 1.55
CA ALA A 66 -1.86 -3.85 2.14
C ALA A 66 -3.07 -2.97 2.41
N LYS A 67 -2.83 -1.75 2.88
CA LYS A 67 -3.89 -0.75 3.13
C LYS A 67 -4.62 -0.35 1.85
N GLU A 68 -3.91 -0.16 0.73
CA GLU A 68 -4.54 0.14 -0.56
C GLU A 68 -5.36 -1.05 -1.07
N ALA A 69 -4.82 -2.27 -0.93
CA ALA A 69 -5.56 -3.49 -1.24
C ALA A 69 -6.85 -3.62 -0.41
N TRP A 70 -6.77 -3.39 0.90
CA TRP A 70 -7.93 -3.40 1.80
C TRP A 70 -8.97 -2.35 1.41
N THR A 71 -8.58 -1.10 1.18
CA THR A 71 -9.51 -0.04 0.77
C THR A 71 -10.22 -0.36 -0.55
N LYS A 72 -9.55 -0.97 -1.53
CA LYS A 72 -10.20 -1.40 -2.78
C LYS A 72 -11.22 -2.51 -2.56
N LEU A 73 -10.95 -3.43 -1.63
CA LEU A 73 -11.90 -4.50 -1.27
C LEU A 73 -13.09 -3.94 -0.51
N GLU A 74 -12.85 -3.03 0.43
CA GLU A 74 -13.90 -2.33 1.17
C GLU A 74 -14.86 -1.64 0.20
N VAL A 75 -14.35 -0.93 -0.81
CA VAL A 75 -15.17 -0.33 -1.88
C VAL A 75 -15.89 -1.37 -2.73
N THR A 76 -15.36 -2.59 -2.91
CA THR A 76 -16.04 -3.63 -3.72
C THR A 76 -17.19 -4.27 -2.94
N HIS A 77 -17.01 -4.52 -1.64
CA HIS A 77 -18.05 -5.09 -0.77
C HIS A 77 -19.09 -4.05 -0.32
N GLU A 78 -18.68 -2.82 -0.06
CA GLU A 78 -19.57 -1.72 0.32
C GLU A 78 -20.07 -0.90 -0.88
N GLY A 79 -19.45 -1.04 -2.05
CA GLY A 79 -19.80 -0.32 -3.29
C GLY A 79 -21.11 -0.73 -3.93
N ASN A 80 -21.79 -1.77 -3.42
CA ASN A 80 -23.21 -2.00 -3.72
C ASN A 80 -24.15 -1.21 -2.78
N ARG A 81 -23.66 -0.14 -2.15
CA ARG A 81 -24.46 0.80 -1.35
C ARG A 81 -24.29 2.28 -1.68
N THR A 82 -23.54 2.65 -2.72
CA THR A 82 -23.51 4.05 -3.17
C THR A 82 -24.45 4.27 -4.35
N VAL A 83 -25.74 4.02 -4.12
CA VAL A 83 -26.78 4.77 -4.84
C VAL A 83 -26.97 6.07 -4.06
N LYS A 84 -26.82 7.19 -4.76
CA LYS A 84 -27.19 8.57 -4.35
C LYS A 84 -26.24 9.27 -3.39
N ILE A 85 -25.18 9.87 -3.95
CA ILE A 85 -24.99 11.32 -3.77
C ILE A 85 -24.64 11.92 -5.14
N VAL A 86 -25.62 11.92 -6.05
CA VAL A 86 -25.73 13.02 -7.01
C VAL A 86 -26.12 14.24 -6.16
N LYS A 87 -25.16 15.13 -5.91
CA LYS A 87 -25.49 16.50 -5.50
C LYS A 87 -26.17 17.16 -6.70
N LEU A 88 -27.50 17.24 -6.64
CA LEU A 88 -28.29 18.27 -7.30
C LEU A 88 -27.92 19.63 -6.69
#